data_AF-A0A2M7CE93-F1
#
_entry.id   AF-A0A2M7CE93-F1
#
_cell.length_a   1.000
_cell.length_b   1.000
_cell.length_c   1.000
_cell.angle_alpha   90.00
_cell.angle_beta   90.00
_cell.angle_gamma   90.00
#
_symmetry.space_group_name_H-M   'P 1'
#
loop_
_entity.id
_entity.type
_entity.pdbx_description
1 polymer ?
#
loop_
_entity_poly.entity_id
_entity_poly.type
_entity_poly.pdbx_seq_one_letter_code
_entity_poly.pdbx_strand_id
1 'polypeptide(L)'
;VLQWAKENASVFYQRLRYHLIETSPFFLKEQKERLVVYEKEGKLFWMDPEVFEKGKNLMEGCFLSNELVDAFPVHQVIFDHGNLKEIYVTQNQGRLNEQWGEPSDPRIASYFQSMGITLQEGQRAEVNLKALDWMEKVARRLKKGFVLTIDYGYLAKELYGPHRREGTLLCYTQHQTSENPYERLGEQDITSHVNFTSLIQKGEEAGLQFTGFVPQYQFLIALGLLQEMESLGREMSEMDALQFRLSLKHLIQPESGMGEVFKVLIQHKGIDQPQLDGLRELRSIPWV
;
A
#
# COMPACT_ATOMS: atom_id res chain seq x y z
N VAL A 1 -4.72 6.19 -15.69
CA VAL A 1 -5.60 7.26 -15.16
C VAL A 1 -5.78 8.42 -16.15
N LEU A 2 -4.73 9.22 -16.43
CA LEU A 2 -4.86 10.43 -17.27
C LEU A 2 -5.41 10.16 -18.68
N GLN A 3 -4.87 9.16 -19.37
CA GLN A 3 -5.34 8.76 -20.69
C GLN A 3 -6.81 8.31 -20.66
N TRP A 4 -7.12 7.34 -19.79
CA TRP A 4 -8.48 6.84 -19.62
C TRP A 4 -9.48 7.97 -19.34
N ALA A 5 -9.14 8.93 -18.47
CA ALA A 5 -10.00 10.06 -18.16
C ALA A 5 -10.21 10.97 -19.39
N LYS A 6 -9.17 11.18 -20.21
CA LYS A 6 -9.24 11.98 -21.44
C LYS A 6 -10.19 11.36 -22.46
N GLU A 7 -10.16 10.03 -22.59
CA GLU A 7 -10.94 9.26 -23.57
C GLU A 7 -12.38 9.02 -23.10
N ASN A 8 -12.58 8.70 -21.82
CA ASN A 8 -13.86 8.17 -21.32
C ASN A 8 -14.62 9.15 -20.41
N ALA A 9 -13.96 10.18 -19.88
CA ALA A 9 -14.55 11.07 -18.87
C ALA A 9 -14.09 12.53 -19.06
N SER A 10 -14.35 13.10 -20.24
CA SER A 10 -13.87 14.43 -20.65
C SER A 10 -14.13 15.54 -19.62
N VAL A 11 -15.32 15.57 -19.01
CA VAL A 11 -15.67 16.55 -17.96
C VAL A 11 -14.80 16.37 -16.71
N PHE A 12 -14.54 15.13 -16.31
CA PHE A 12 -13.65 14.83 -15.18
C PHE A 12 -12.21 15.21 -15.52
N TYR A 13 -11.73 14.83 -16.70
CA TYR A 13 -10.38 15.15 -17.16
C TYR A 13 -10.10 16.66 -17.18
N GLN A 14 -11.08 17.47 -17.60
CA GLN A 14 -10.95 18.93 -17.59
C GLN A 14 -10.69 19.49 -16.17
N ARG A 15 -11.24 18.86 -15.13
CA ARG A 15 -11.07 19.27 -13.73
C ARG A 15 -9.94 18.55 -13.00
N LEU A 16 -9.47 17.43 -13.54
CA LEU A 16 -8.40 16.63 -12.95
C LEU A 16 -7.08 17.39 -12.95
N ARG A 17 -6.47 17.46 -11.77
CA ARG A 17 -5.07 17.86 -11.56
C ARG A 17 -4.35 16.71 -10.88
N TYR A 18 -3.41 16.10 -11.59
CA TYR A 18 -2.71 14.91 -11.14
C TYR A 18 -1.37 15.32 -10.53
N HIS A 19 -1.23 15.17 -9.22
CA HIS A 19 -0.01 15.50 -8.50
C HIS A 19 0.81 14.22 -8.24
N LEU A 20 2.08 14.23 -8.63
CA LEU A 20 3.03 13.15 -8.34
C LEU A 20 4.06 13.61 -7.30
N ILE A 21 4.37 12.74 -6.35
CA ILE A 21 5.43 12.90 -5.36
C ILE A 21 6.42 11.76 -5.61
N GLU A 22 7.67 12.10 -5.93
CA GLU A 22 8.73 11.14 -6.22
C GLU A 22 10.01 11.58 -5.52
N THR A 23 10.60 10.68 -4.72
CA THR A 23 11.82 10.95 -3.95
C THR A 23 13.08 10.54 -4.69
N SER A 24 12.99 9.58 -5.62
CA SER A 24 14.11 9.09 -6.42
C SER A 24 14.41 10.04 -7.59
N PRO A 25 15.60 10.64 -7.66
CA PRO A 25 15.97 11.49 -8.80
C PRO A 25 15.96 10.73 -10.14
N PHE A 26 16.27 9.42 -10.10
CA PHE A 26 16.26 8.57 -11.27
C PHE A 26 14.84 8.37 -11.80
N PHE A 27 13.90 7.93 -10.97
CA PHE A 27 12.51 7.71 -11.38
C PHE A 27 11.80 9.02 -11.72
N LEU A 28 12.13 10.12 -11.03
CA LEU A 28 11.61 11.45 -11.36
C LEU A 28 11.95 11.84 -12.80
N LYS A 29 13.20 11.58 -13.23
CA LYS A 29 13.62 11.85 -14.61
C LYS A 29 12.84 10.99 -15.60
N GLU A 30 12.77 9.68 -15.36
CA GLU A 30 12.09 8.74 -16.26
C GLU A 30 10.59 9.06 -16.40
N GLN A 31 9.91 9.32 -15.28
CA GLN A 31 8.49 9.66 -15.28
C GLN A 31 8.22 11.01 -15.93
N LYS A 32 9.11 12.01 -15.76
CA LYS A 32 9.03 13.30 -16.48
C LYS A 32 9.09 13.14 -17.99
N GLU A 33 10.04 12.34 -18.47
CA GLU A 33 10.17 12.05 -19.90
C GLU A 33 8.92 11.37 -20.44
N ARG A 34 8.39 10.37 -19.72
CA ARG A 34 7.19 9.62 -20.11
C ARG A 34 5.90 10.44 -20.08
N LEU A 35 5.78 11.37 -19.13
CA LEU A 35 4.53 12.10 -18.85
C LEU A 35 4.56 13.56 -19.34
N VAL A 36 5.60 13.95 -20.10
CA VAL A 36 5.81 15.33 -20.57
C VAL A 36 4.61 15.93 -21.30
N VAL A 37 3.84 15.10 -22.03
CA VAL A 37 2.63 15.56 -22.74
C VAL A 37 1.59 16.08 -21.76
N TYR A 38 1.34 15.37 -20.66
CA TYR A 38 0.35 15.76 -19.66
C TYR A 38 0.82 16.93 -18.79
N GLU A 39 2.12 17.06 -18.58
CA GLU A 39 2.70 18.23 -17.92
C GLU A 39 2.49 19.50 -18.79
N LYS A 40 2.77 19.41 -20.11
CA LYS A 40 2.54 20.51 -21.06
C LYS A 40 1.06 20.86 -21.21
N GLU A 41 0.16 19.88 -21.10
CA GLU A 41 -1.29 20.10 -21.09
C GLU A 41 -1.81 20.71 -19.77
N GLY A 42 -0.94 20.93 -18.77
CA GLY A 42 -1.32 21.49 -17.47
C GLY A 42 -2.15 20.53 -16.62
N LYS A 43 -1.99 19.22 -16.84
CA LYS A 43 -2.73 18.15 -16.15
C LYS A 43 -1.90 17.42 -15.10
N LEU A 44 -0.58 17.36 -15.30
CA LEU A 44 0.36 16.75 -14.37
C LEU A 44 1.18 17.82 -13.64
N PHE A 45 1.35 17.65 -12.34
CA PHE A 45 2.14 18.53 -11.49
C PHE A 45 3.08 17.72 -10.60
N TRP A 46 4.33 18.15 -10.52
CA TRP A 46 5.30 17.56 -9.61
C TRP A 46 5.23 18.27 -8.26
N MET A 47 5.03 17.50 -7.19
CA MET A 47 5.02 18.00 -5.82
C MET A 47 6.32 17.59 -5.14
N ASP A 48 7.02 18.58 -4.61
CA ASP A 48 8.22 18.37 -3.82
C ASP A 48 7.87 17.59 -2.53
N PRO A 49 8.58 16.48 -2.23
CA PRO A 49 8.33 15.68 -1.03
C PRO A 49 8.44 16.49 0.26
N GLU A 50 9.41 17.40 0.39
CA GLU A 50 9.53 18.24 1.59
C GLU A 50 8.36 19.22 1.73
N VAL A 51 7.86 19.74 0.60
CA VAL A 51 6.67 20.60 0.60
C VAL A 51 5.43 19.81 1.01
N PHE A 52 5.31 18.54 0.60
CA PHE A 52 4.25 17.66 1.07
C PHE A 52 4.39 17.32 2.56
N GLU A 53 5.62 17.11 3.03
CA GLU A 53 5.93 16.79 4.41
C GLU A 53 5.67 17.96 5.37
N LYS A 54 6.09 19.19 5.01
CA LYS A 54 6.08 20.37 5.90
C LYS A 54 4.92 21.34 5.67
N GLY A 55 4.31 21.31 4.48
CA GLY A 55 3.29 22.28 4.12
C GLY A 55 1.96 22.09 4.87
N LYS A 56 1.06 23.07 4.68
CA LYS A 56 -0.28 23.10 5.31
C LYS A 56 -1.42 23.20 4.30
N ASN A 57 -1.09 23.18 3.01
CA ASN A 57 -2.08 23.30 1.94
C ASN A 57 -2.99 22.07 1.96
N LEU A 58 -4.28 22.33 2.08
CA LEU A 58 -5.31 21.31 2.07
C LEU A 58 -5.67 20.92 0.64
N MET A 59 -5.97 19.64 0.44
CA MET A 59 -6.35 19.06 -0.84
C MET A 59 -7.79 18.57 -0.80
N GLU A 60 -8.51 18.81 -1.89
CA GLU A 60 -9.81 18.20 -2.17
C GLU A 60 -9.63 17.25 -3.35
N GLY A 61 -9.82 15.94 -3.14
CA GLY A 61 -9.51 14.94 -4.16
C GLY A 61 -9.21 13.56 -3.60
N CYS A 62 -8.30 12.83 -4.25
CA CYS A 62 -7.94 11.47 -3.86
C CYS A 62 -6.43 11.37 -3.67
N PHE A 63 -6.00 10.86 -2.51
CA PHE A 63 -4.66 10.33 -2.34
C PHE A 63 -4.64 8.87 -2.76
N LEU A 64 -3.77 8.52 -3.69
CA LEU A 64 -3.59 7.16 -4.19
C LEU A 64 -2.18 6.68 -3.86
N SER A 65 -2.08 5.54 -3.19
CA SER A 65 -0.82 4.83 -2.96
C SER A 65 -0.96 3.38 -3.39
N ASN A 66 0.00 2.88 -4.16
CA ASN A 66 0.10 1.49 -4.58
C ASN A 66 1.51 0.99 -4.26
N GLU A 67 1.63 -0.03 -3.41
CA GLU A 67 2.92 -0.62 -2.99
C GLU A 67 3.90 0.48 -2.53
N LEU A 68 3.43 1.28 -1.57
CA LEU A 68 4.21 2.36 -0.96
C LEU A 68 4.50 2.07 0.50
N VAL A 69 3.53 1.49 1.20
CA VAL A 69 3.57 1.37 2.66
C VAL A 69 4.39 0.15 3.08
N ASP A 70 4.37 -0.91 2.27
CA ASP A 70 5.22 -2.10 2.42
C ASP A 70 6.72 -1.80 2.33
N ALA A 71 7.10 -0.80 1.53
CA ALA A 71 8.46 -0.34 1.33
C ALA A 71 8.96 0.62 2.45
N PHE A 72 8.10 1.02 3.39
CA PHE A 72 8.54 1.86 4.50
C PHE A 72 9.41 1.07 5.50
N PRO A 73 10.45 1.72 6.08
CA PRO A 73 11.26 1.08 7.11
C PRO A 73 10.42 0.65 8.32
N VAL A 74 10.66 -0.58 8.77
CA VAL A 74 10.00 -1.17 9.94
C VAL A 74 10.99 -1.44 11.07
N HIS A 75 10.47 -1.39 12.29
CA HIS A 75 11.15 -1.94 13.45
C HIS A 75 10.81 -3.42 13.55
N GLN A 76 11.81 -4.29 13.61
CA GLN A 76 11.59 -5.70 13.95
C GLN A 76 11.60 -5.88 15.46
N VAL A 77 10.63 -6.62 15.98
CA VAL A 77 10.51 -6.89 17.41
C VAL A 77 10.36 -8.39 17.65
N ILE A 78 10.71 -8.83 18.85
CA ILE A 78 10.44 -10.16 19.36
C ILE A 78 9.87 -10.07 20.77
N PHE A 79 8.93 -10.95 21.08
CA PHE A 79 8.41 -11.09 22.43
C PHE A 79 9.20 -12.15 23.20
N ASP A 80 9.91 -11.73 24.25
CA ASP A 80 10.85 -12.55 25.02
C ASP A 80 10.63 -12.35 26.53
N HIS A 81 10.40 -13.44 27.23
CA HIS A 81 10.16 -13.52 28.67
C HIS A 81 9.15 -12.48 29.19
N GLY A 82 8.04 -12.34 28.46
CA GLY A 82 6.97 -11.40 28.80
C GLY A 82 7.25 -9.94 28.46
N ASN A 83 8.35 -9.63 27.77
CA ASN A 83 8.73 -8.28 27.38
C ASN A 83 8.90 -8.18 25.86
N LEU A 84 8.54 -7.03 25.31
CA LEU A 84 8.82 -6.71 23.91
C LEU A 84 10.28 -6.23 23.79
N LYS A 85 11.06 -6.88 22.93
CA LYS A 85 12.41 -6.47 22.57
C LYS A 85 12.46 -6.05 21.11
N GLU A 86 13.25 -5.03 20.80
CA GLU A 86 13.56 -4.67 19.42
C GLU A 86 14.80 -5.43 18.95
N ILE A 87 14.80 -5.82 17.67
CA ILE A 87 15.88 -6.53 17.01
C ILE A 87 16.77 -5.51 16.30
N TYR A 88 17.97 -5.33 16.82
CA TYR A 88 19.01 -4.47 16.26
C TYR A 88 19.95 -5.25 15.37
N VAL A 89 20.52 -4.56 14.38
CA VAL A 89 21.59 -5.10 13.54
C VAL A 89 22.94 -4.61 14.07
N THR A 90 23.82 -5.56 14.37
CA THR A 90 25.19 -5.33 14.84
C THR A 90 26.19 -5.90 13.86
N GLN A 91 27.45 -5.45 13.95
CA GLN A 91 28.53 -5.98 13.13
C GLN A 91 29.59 -6.64 14.02
N ASN A 92 29.94 -7.89 13.71
CA ASN A 92 31.05 -8.59 14.32
C ASN A 92 31.90 -9.25 13.23
N GLN A 93 33.20 -8.93 13.19
CA GLN A 93 34.15 -9.48 12.21
C GLN A 93 33.66 -9.37 10.75
N GLY A 94 33.03 -8.26 10.39
CA GLY A 94 32.52 -8.02 9.03
C GLY A 94 31.22 -8.76 8.70
N ARG A 95 30.63 -9.51 9.64
CA ARG A 95 29.30 -10.13 9.50
C ARG A 95 28.25 -9.37 10.27
N LEU A 96 27.08 -9.20 9.66
CA LEU A 96 25.91 -8.67 10.34
C LEU A 96 25.31 -9.75 11.24
N ASN A 97 24.93 -9.38 12.45
CA ASN A 97 24.26 -10.24 13.43
C ASN A 97 23.12 -9.47 14.09
N GLU A 98 22.11 -10.19 14.53
CA GLU A 98 21.02 -9.61 15.29
C GLU A 98 21.33 -9.57 16.78
N GLN A 99 20.93 -8.47 17.44
CA GLN A 99 20.98 -8.33 18.89
C GLN A 99 19.64 -7.79 19.39
N TRP A 100 19.11 -8.38 20.44
CA TRP A 100 17.86 -7.90 21.04
C TRP A 100 18.14 -6.84 22.11
N GLY A 101 17.34 -5.79 22.13
CA GLY A 101 17.45 -4.70 23.09
C GLY A 101 16.09 -4.09 23.44
N GLU A 102 16.09 -3.08 24.30
CA GLU A 102 14.88 -2.32 24.60
C GLU A 102 14.37 -1.60 23.34
N PRO A 103 13.04 -1.38 23.21
CA PRO A 103 12.50 -0.59 22.12
C PRO A 103 13.12 0.81 22.03
N SER A 104 13.60 1.17 20.84
CA SER A 104 14.24 2.46 20.53
C SER A 104 13.24 3.63 20.53
N ASP A 105 11.97 3.35 20.28
CA ASP A 105 10.88 4.32 20.30
C ASP A 105 9.75 3.80 21.22
N PRO A 106 9.28 4.59 22.20
CA PRO A 106 8.21 4.15 23.11
C PRO A 106 6.90 3.82 22.39
N ARG A 107 6.68 4.33 21.17
CA ARG A 107 5.51 4.00 20.35
C ARG A 107 5.48 2.53 19.92
N ILE A 108 6.62 1.85 19.89
CA ILE A 108 6.71 0.41 19.56
C ILE A 108 5.93 -0.41 20.58
N ALA A 109 6.05 -0.09 21.87
CA ALA A 109 5.34 -0.79 22.93
C ALA A 109 3.82 -0.53 22.89
N SER A 110 3.42 0.73 22.67
CA SER A 110 1.99 1.10 22.61
C SER A 110 1.30 0.63 21.33
N TYR A 111 2.04 0.35 20.26
CA TYR A 111 1.52 -0.06 18.96
C TYR A 111 0.63 -1.31 19.05
N PHE A 112 1.09 -2.37 19.71
CA PHE A 112 0.29 -3.59 19.87
C PHE A 112 -0.90 -3.38 20.82
N GLN A 113 -0.70 -2.57 21.86
CA GLN A 113 -1.72 -2.27 22.86
C GLN A 113 -2.92 -1.55 22.24
N SER A 114 -2.71 -0.58 21.34
CA SER A 114 -3.80 0.17 20.70
C SER A 114 -4.72 -0.69 19.84
N MET A 115 -4.25 -1.86 19.41
CA MET A 115 -5.00 -2.83 18.60
C MET A 115 -5.48 -4.04 19.40
N GLY A 116 -5.19 -4.10 20.71
CA GLY A 116 -5.51 -5.25 21.56
C GLY A 116 -4.79 -6.53 21.13
N ILE A 117 -3.56 -6.41 20.61
CA ILE A 117 -2.72 -7.53 20.18
C ILE A 117 -1.75 -7.91 21.30
N THR A 118 -1.58 -9.20 21.51
CA THR A 118 -0.57 -9.77 22.40
C THR A 118 0.22 -10.80 21.62
N LEU A 119 1.53 -10.58 21.52
CA LEU A 119 2.44 -11.52 20.87
C LEU A 119 2.71 -12.72 21.77
N GLN A 120 3.00 -13.86 21.15
CA GLN A 120 3.40 -15.07 21.86
C GLN A 120 4.90 -15.08 22.13
N GLU A 121 5.33 -15.85 23.14
CA GLU A 121 6.74 -16.07 23.43
C GLU A 121 7.51 -16.55 22.18
N GLY A 122 8.59 -15.86 21.85
CA GLY A 122 9.42 -16.06 20.68
C GLY A 122 8.80 -15.60 19.36
N GLN A 123 7.64 -14.94 19.37
CA GLN A 123 7.04 -14.39 18.14
C GLN A 123 7.75 -13.11 17.72
N ARG A 124 8.23 -13.08 16.48
CA ARG A 124 8.75 -11.91 15.78
C ARG A 124 7.63 -11.20 15.03
N ALA A 125 7.77 -9.88 14.91
CA ALA A 125 6.80 -9.04 14.21
C ALA A 125 7.43 -7.74 13.72
N GLU A 126 6.77 -7.09 12.75
CA GLU A 126 7.14 -5.76 12.27
C GLU A 126 6.22 -4.67 12.85
N VAL A 127 6.82 -3.54 13.23
CA VAL A 127 6.15 -2.30 13.63
C VAL A 127 6.53 -1.19 12.67
N ASN A 128 5.56 -0.73 11.87
CA ASN A 128 5.77 0.31 10.87
C ASN A 128 5.32 1.68 11.38
N LEU A 129 6.17 2.36 12.16
CA LEU A 129 5.85 3.71 12.67
C LEU A 129 5.80 4.76 11.56
N LYS A 130 6.57 4.55 10.47
CA LYS A 130 6.59 5.46 9.33
C LYS A 130 5.26 5.47 8.57
N ALA A 131 4.59 4.32 8.47
CA ALA A 131 3.24 4.23 7.93
C ALA A 131 2.24 5.07 8.74
N LEU A 132 2.37 5.10 10.07
CA LEU A 132 1.51 5.93 10.93
C LEU A 132 1.78 7.42 10.72
N ASP A 133 3.05 7.81 10.69
CA ASP A 133 3.45 9.20 10.44
C ASP A 133 2.94 9.66 9.05
N TRP A 134 3.02 8.80 8.04
CA TRP A 134 2.53 9.07 6.69
C TRP A 134 1.00 9.19 6.63
N MET A 135 0.27 8.23 7.22
CA MET A 135 -1.19 8.25 7.23
C MET A 135 -1.73 9.50 7.95
N GLU A 136 -1.11 9.89 9.07
CA GLU A 136 -1.45 11.12 9.78
C GLU A 136 -1.31 12.37 8.89
N LYS A 137 -0.23 12.45 8.11
CA LYS A 137 0.01 13.57 7.19
C LYS A 137 -1.01 13.59 6.06
N VAL A 138 -1.23 12.45 5.40
CA VAL A 138 -2.23 12.31 4.32
C VAL A 138 -3.61 12.72 4.83
N ALA A 139 -4.02 12.18 5.98
CA ALA A 139 -5.29 12.49 6.61
C ALA A 139 -5.45 13.98 6.93
N ARG A 140 -4.40 14.64 7.44
CA ARG A 140 -4.42 16.08 7.74
C ARG A 140 -4.42 16.96 6.50
N ARG A 141 -3.81 16.51 5.41
CA ARG A 141 -3.78 17.22 4.13
C ARG A 141 -5.09 17.10 3.37
N LEU A 142 -5.82 16.00 3.54
CA LEU A 142 -7.13 15.84 2.94
C LEU A 142 -8.15 16.73 3.67
N LYS A 143 -8.78 17.65 2.94
CA LYS A 143 -9.94 18.42 3.42
C LYS A 143 -11.24 17.71 3.09
N LYS A 144 -11.34 17.20 1.86
CA LYS A 144 -12.52 16.48 1.37
C LYS A 144 -12.12 15.48 0.28
N GLY A 145 -12.62 14.26 0.35
CA GLY A 145 -12.33 13.24 -0.66
C GLY A 145 -11.92 11.91 -0.06
N PHE A 146 -10.97 11.23 -0.71
CA PHE A 146 -10.61 9.84 -0.41
C PHE A 146 -9.11 9.63 -0.21
N VAL A 147 -8.77 8.59 0.54
CA VAL A 147 -7.44 7.97 0.61
C VAL A 147 -7.63 6.53 0.18
N LEU A 148 -6.93 6.13 -0.88
CA LEU A 148 -6.96 4.81 -1.47
C LEU A 148 -5.55 4.21 -1.37
N THR A 149 -5.42 3.18 -0.53
CA THR A 149 -4.16 2.47 -0.31
C THR A 149 -4.30 1.03 -0.77
N ILE A 150 -3.46 0.65 -1.73
CA ILE A 150 -3.41 -0.68 -2.32
C ILE A 150 -2.06 -1.28 -1.98
N ASP A 151 -2.05 -2.35 -1.20
CA ASP A 151 -0.81 -2.92 -0.69
C ASP A 151 -1.00 -4.36 -0.20
N TYR A 152 0.11 -5.07 0.01
CA TYR A 152 0.11 -6.43 0.58
C TYR A 152 -0.07 -6.35 2.08
N GLY A 153 -1.07 -7.04 2.63
CA GLY A 153 -1.16 -7.13 4.08
C GLY A 153 -2.50 -7.55 4.63
N TYR A 154 -2.66 -7.32 5.93
CA TYR A 154 -3.72 -7.92 6.72
C TYR A 154 -4.19 -6.98 7.84
N LEU A 155 -5.35 -7.32 8.42
CA LEU A 155 -5.77 -6.72 9.69
C LEU A 155 -4.92 -7.31 10.82
N ALA A 156 -4.72 -6.55 11.90
CA ALA A 156 -3.78 -6.88 12.97
C ALA A 156 -3.99 -8.28 13.58
N LYS A 157 -5.24 -8.72 13.76
CA LYS A 157 -5.55 -10.06 14.31
C LYS A 157 -5.03 -11.20 13.45
N GLU A 158 -5.03 -11.02 12.14
CA GLU A 158 -4.52 -11.99 11.18
C GLU A 158 -3.00 -11.84 11.02
N LEU A 159 -2.52 -10.60 10.89
CA LEU A 159 -1.10 -10.28 10.72
C LEU A 159 -0.23 -10.80 11.86
N TYR A 160 -0.70 -10.66 13.11
CA TYR A 160 0.00 -11.09 14.31
C TYR A 160 -0.55 -12.39 14.89
N GLY A 161 -1.31 -13.15 14.08
CA GLY A 161 -1.86 -14.42 14.49
C GLY A 161 -0.78 -15.46 14.87
N PRO A 162 -1.13 -16.49 15.64
CA PRO A 162 -0.16 -17.47 16.18
C PRO A 162 0.58 -18.28 15.11
N HIS A 163 0.05 -18.31 13.88
CA HIS A 163 0.65 -18.99 12.74
C HIS A 163 1.77 -18.18 12.08
N ARG A 164 1.89 -16.88 12.36
CA ARG A 164 2.95 -15.98 11.86
C ARG A 164 3.95 -15.69 12.97
N ARG A 165 4.84 -16.65 13.21
CA ARG A 165 5.86 -16.56 14.27
C ARG A 165 7.10 -15.76 13.86
N GLU A 166 7.45 -15.76 12.58
CA GLU A 166 8.68 -15.11 12.07
C GLU A 166 8.44 -13.70 11.51
N GLY A 167 7.21 -13.19 11.61
CA GLY A 167 6.83 -11.93 10.98
C GLY A 167 6.51 -12.09 9.49
N THR A 168 6.71 -11.01 8.75
CA THR A 168 6.38 -10.89 7.32
C THR A 168 7.45 -10.20 6.49
N LEU A 169 8.60 -9.89 7.09
CA LEU A 169 9.72 -9.32 6.37
C LEU A 169 10.20 -10.27 5.28
N LEU A 170 10.21 -9.80 4.04
CA LEU A 170 10.53 -10.61 2.87
C LEU A 170 11.39 -9.82 1.89
N CYS A 171 12.42 -10.48 1.38
CA CYS A 171 13.36 -9.88 0.46
C CYS A 171 13.17 -10.44 -0.95
N TYR A 172 13.33 -9.59 -1.96
CA TYR A 172 13.17 -9.98 -3.37
C TYR A 172 14.44 -9.67 -4.17
N THR A 173 14.85 -10.63 -5.02
CA THR A 173 15.94 -10.45 -5.98
C THR A 173 15.67 -11.30 -7.22
N GLN A 174 15.59 -10.69 -8.40
CA GLN A 174 15.43 -11.41 -9.67
C GLN A 174 14.29 -12.46 -9.67
N HIS A 175 13.13 -12.12 -9.11
CA HIS A 175 11.96 -13.01 -8.93
C HIS A 175 12.16 -14.17 -7.95
N GLN A 176 13.20 -14.14 -7.12
CA GLN A 176 13.40 -15.06 -6.00
C GLN A 176 13.17 -14.35 -4.67
N THR A 177 12.62 -15.08 -3.72
CA THR A 177 12.34 -14.61 -2.35
C THR A 177 13.40 -15.13 -1.38
N SER A 178 13.80 -14.29 -0.43
CA SER A 178 14.66 -14.66 0.70
C SER A 178 14.11 -14.05 1.99
N GLU A 179 14.17 -14.79 3.09
CA GLU A 179 13.81 -14.29 4.43
C GLU A 179 14.99 -13.58 5.12
N ASN A 180 16.17 -13.56 4.49
CA ASN A 180 17.38 -13.01 5.08
C ASN A 180 17.69 -11.60 4.51
N PRO A 181 17.48 -10.52 5.30
CA PRO A 181 17.73 -9.15 4.85
C PRO A 181 19.22 -8.81 4.71
N TYR A 182 20.13 -9.70 5.13
CA TYR A 182 21.56 -9.41 5.21
C TYR A 182 22.38 -9.96 4.04
N GLU A 183 21.76 -10.63 3.06
CA GLU A 183 22.47 -11.34 1.99
C GLU A 183 23.05 -10.42 0.91
N ARG A 184 22.25 -9.44 0.45
CA ARG A 184 22.59 -8.58 -0.70
C ARG A 184 22.27 -7.12 -0.41
N LEU A 185 23.00 -6.55 0.55
CA LEU A 185 22.79 -5.17 0.99
C LEU A 185 22.85 -4.18 -0.19
N GLY A 186 21.75 -3.47 -0.42
CA GLY A 186 21.62 -2.50 -1.53
C GLY A 186 21.29 -3.10 -2.89
N GLU A 187 21.23 -4.42 -3.02
CA GLU A 187 20.93 -5.13 -4.28
C GLU A 187 19.66 -6.01 -4.20
N GLN A 188 19.05 -6.11 -3.02
CA GLN A 188 17.74 -6.74 -2.82
C GLN A 188 16.71 -5.73 -2.32
N ASP A 189 15.46 -5.95 -2.71
CA ASP A 189 14.33 -5.25 -2.12
C ASP A 189 13.96 -5.88 -0.77
N ILE A 190 13.47 -5.09 0.17
CA ILE A 190 13.04 -5.54 1.51
C ILE A 190 11.67 -4.93 1.78
N THR A 191 10.68 -5.80 1.94
CA THR A 191 9.28 -5.43 2.15
C THR A 191 8.75 -6.04 3.44
N SER A 192 7.63 -5.52 3.93
CA SER A 192 6.86 -6.14 5.02
C SER A 192 5.37 -5.97 4.75
N HIS A 193 4.57 -6.92 5.22
CA HIS A 193 3.12 -6.79 5.04
C HIS A 193 2.57 -5.60 5.84
N VAL A 194 1.70 -4.84 5.20
CA VAL A 194 1.03 -3.69 5.78
C VAL A 194 0.02 -4.13 6.84
N ASN A 195 0.10 -3.50 8.01
CA ASN A 195 -0.95 -3.58 9.02
C ASN A 195 -2.06 -2.58 8.70
N PHE A 196 -3.13 -3.04 8.05
CA PHE A 196 -4.24 -2.16 7.69
C PHE A 196 -5.06 -1.70 8.89
N THR A 197 -5.05 -2.44 10.02
CA THR A 197 -5.72 -1.97 11.25
C THR A 197 -5.04 -0.71 11.78
N SER A 198 -3.71 -0.64 11.75
CA SER A 198 -2.99 0.52 12.25
C SER A 198 -3.18 1.74 11.33
N LEU A 199 -3.25 1.54 10.00
CA LEU A 199 -3.63 2.58 9.05
C LEU A 199 -5.05 3.11 9.28
N ILE A 200 -6.03 2.21 9.45
CA ILE A 200 -7.43 2.58 9.72
C ILE A 200 -7.51 3.44 10.97
N GLN A 201 -7.01 2.92 12.10
CA GLN A 201 -7.04 3.61 13.40
C GLN A 201 -6.35 4.98 13.29
N LYS A 202 -5.17 5.04 12.67
CA LYS A 202 -4.42 6.29 12.55
C LYS A 202 -5.11 7.33 11.67
N GLY A 203 -5.74 6.87 10.59
CA GLY A 203 -6.56 7.73 9.75
C GLY A 203 -7.77 8.28 10.51
N GLU A 204 -8.45 7.45 11.31
CA GLU A 204 -9.59 7.85 12.14
C GLU A 204 -9.20 8.87 13.21
N GLU A 205 -8.07 8.66 13.90
CA GLU A 205 -7.49 9.64 14.84
C GLU A 205 -7.23 11.00 14.19
N ALA A 206 -6.87 11.01 12.90
CA ALA A 206 -6.63 12.21 12.10
C ALA A 206 -7.88 12.72 11.35
N GLY A 207 -9.06 12.16 11.66
CA GLY A 207 -10.36 12.60 11.18
C GLY A 207 -10.80 12.04 9.83
N LEU A 208 -10.14 10.98 9.32
CA LEU A 208 -10.71 10.17 8.25
C LEU A 208 -11.83 9.29 8.80
N GLN A 209 -12.65 8.76 7.90
CA GLN A 209 -13.67 7.76 8.19
C GLN A 209 -13.38 6.53 7.34
N PHE A 210 -13.51 5.35 7.94
CA PHE A 210 -13.42 4.09 7.21
C PHE A 210 -14.55 3.98 6.17
N THR A 211 -14.19 3.64 4.93
CA THR A 211 -15.16 3.41 3.85
C THR A 211 -15.27 1.94 3.49
N GLY A 212 -14.13 1.25 3.35
CA GLY A 212 -14.11 -0.15 2.98
C GLY A 212 -12.71 -0.74 2.95
N PHE A 213 -12.66 -2.06 3.12
CA PHE A 213 -11.45 -2.86 3.06
C PHE A 213 -11.80 -4.20 2.40
N VAL A 214 -11.27 -4.42 1.19
CA VAL A 214 -11.56 -5.61 0.39
C VAL A 214 -10.29 -6.14 -0.25
N PRO A 215 -10.21 -7.43 -0.59
CA PRO A 215 -9.16 -7.95 -1.45
C PRO A 215 -9.15 -7.22 -2.81
N GLN A 216 -7.98 -7.07 -3.42
CA GLN A 216 -7.83 -6.39 -4.70
C GLN A 216 -8.67 -7.04 -5.81
N TYR A 217 -8.73 -8.38 -5.86
CA TYR A 217 -9.52 -9.07 -6.87
C TYR A 217 -11.00 -8.66 -6.80
N GLN A 218 -11.55 -8.55 -5.59
CA GLN A 218 -12.95 -8.16 -5.37
C GLN A 218 -13.16 -6.72 -5.82
N PHE A 219 -12.25 -5.82 -5.46
CA PHE A 219 -12.31 -4.41 -5.86
C PHE A 219 -12.33 -4.25 -7.39
N LEU A 220 -11.43 -4.94 -8.09
CA LEU A 220 -11.31 -4.86 -9.54
C LEU A 220 -12.51 -5.48 -10.27
N ILE A 221 -13.00 -6.63 -9.81
CA ILE A 221 -14.22 -7.24 -10.38
C ILE A 221 -15.41 -6.30 -10.16
N ALA A 222 -15.54 -5.70 -8.98
CA ALA A 222 -16.61 -4.75 -8.67
C ALA A 222 -16.56 -3.47 -9.51
N LEU A 223 -15.38 -3.06 -10.00
CA LEU A 223 -15.22 -1.96 -10.96
C LEU A 223 -15.51 -2.35 -12.42
N GLY A 224 -15.79 -3.62 -12.70
CA GLY A 224 -16.13 -4.09 -14.05
C GLY A 224 -14.93 -4.55 -14.87
N LEU A 225 -13.83 -4.97 -14.22
CA LEU A 225 -12.64 -5.46 -14.92
C LEU A 225 -12.96 -6.59 -15.92
N LEU A 226 -13.92 -7.47 -15.62
CA LEU A 226 -14.27 -8.59 -16.49
C LEU A 226 -14.92 -8.15 -17.81
N GLN A 227 -15.72 -7.09 -17.78
CA GLN A 227 -16.36 -6.51 -18.97
C GLN A 227 -15.31 -5.81 -19.84
N GLU A 228 -14.40 -5.05 -19.22
CA GLU A 228 -13.26 -4.43 -19.90
C GLU A 228 -12.32 -5.48 -20.52
N MET A 229 -12.17 -6.64 -19.87
CA MET A 229 -11.42 -7.76 -20.45
C MET A 229 -12.05 -8.30 -21.73
N GLU A 230 -13.38 -8.43 -21.74
CA GLU A 230 -14.08 -8.96 -22.90
C GLU A 230 -14.04 -7.98 -24.10
N SER A 231 -14.14 -6.67 -23.84
CA SER A 231 -14.03 -5.65 -24.88
C SER A 231 -12.62 -5.63 -25.49
N LEU A 232 -11.58 -5.52 -24.64
CA LEU A 232 -10.18 -5.44 -25.09
C LEU A 232 -9.73 -6.73 -25.78
N GLY A 233 -10.15 -7.89 -25.28
CA GLY A 233 -9.80 -9.19 -25.88
C GLY A 233 -10.30 -9.37 -27.32
N ARG A 234 -11.35 -8.65 -27.73
CA ARG A 234 -11.87 -8.68 -29.12
C ARG A 234 -11.05 -7.83 -30.09
N GLU A 235 -10.30 -6.85 -29.59
CA GLU A 235 -9.50 -5.92 -30.39
C GLU A 235 -8.01 -6.32 -30.47
N MET A 236 -7.59 -7.26 -29.62
CA MET A 236 -6.19 -7.72 -29.50
C MET A 236 -5.90 -8.94 -30.38
N SER A 237 -4.62 -9.13 -30.72
CA SER A 237 -4.17 -10.40 -31.30
C SER A 237 -4.35 -11.54 -30.29
N GLU A 238 -4.49 -12.79 -30.76
CA GLU A 238 -4.68 -13.94 -29.85
C GLU A 238 -3.55 -14.08 -28.82
N MET A 239 -2.31 -13.77 -29.20
CA MET A 239 -1.16 -13.81 -28.28
C MET A 239 -1.21 -12.70 -27.23
N ASP A 240 -1.55 -11.48 -27.63
CA ASP A 240 -1.65 -10.36 -26.68
C ASP A 240 -2.83 -10.56 -25.73
N ALA A 241 -3.96 -11.07 -26.24
CA ALA A 241 -5.13 -11.42 -25.43
C ALA A 241 -4.82 -12.52 -24.41
N LEU A 242 -4.02 -13.52 -24.79
CA LEU A 242 -3.57 -14.57 -23.87
C LEU A 242 -2.63 -14.01 -22.79
N GLN A 243 -1.64 -13.19 -23.16
CA GLN A 243 -0.72 -12.58 -22.20
C GLN A 243 -1.45 -11.63 -21.24
N PHE A 244 -2.40 -10.85 -21.74
CA PHE A 244 -3.28 -10.00 -20.93
C PHE A 244 -4.11 -10.82 -19.94
N ARG A 245 -4.74 -11.92 -20.39
CA ARG A 245 -5.47 -12.84 -19.50
C ARG A 245 -4.57 -13.46 -18.42
N LEU A 246 -3.32 -13.81 -18.74
CA LEU A 246 -2.37 -14.36 -17.77
C LEU A 246 -1.94 -13.31 -16.73
N SER A 247 -1.61 -12.08 -17.14
CA SER A 247 -1.29 -10.98 -16.21
C SER A 247 -2.45 -10.68 -15.26
N LEU A 248 -3.68 -10.72 -15.76
CA LEU A 248 -4.88 -10.52 -14.94
C LEU A 248 -5.20 -11.71 -14.04
N LYS A 249 -4.89 -12.93 -14.48
CA LYS A 249 -4.96 -14.12 -13.64
C LYS A 249 -4.06 -13.98 -12.40
N HIS A 250 -2.87 -13.39 -12.55
CA HIS A 250 -1.99 -13.09 -11.39
C HIS A 250 -2.56 -12.03 -10.44
N LEU A 251 -3.30 -11.03 -10.97
CA LEU A 251 -3.98 -9.98 -10.19
C LEU A 251 -5.22 -10.47 -9.43
N ILE A 252 -5.86 -11.55 -9.91
CA ILE A 252 -7.17 -12.03 -9.42
C ILE A 252 -7.06 -13.35 -8.64
N GLN A 253 -6.08 -14.22 -8.93
CA GLN A 253 -6.08 -15.57 -8.37
C GLN A 253 -5.69 -15.63 -6.88
N PRO A 254 -6.53 -16.25 -6.03
CA PRO A 254 -6.30 -16.40 -4.59
C PRO A 254 -5.20 -17.40 -4.21
N GLU A 255 -5.12 -18.54 -4.88
CA GLU A 255 -4.46 -19.75 -4.35
C GLU A 255 -2.95 -19.88 -4.69
N SER A 256 -2.42 -19.03 -5.57
CA SER A 256 -1.00 -19.03 -5.98
C SER A 256 -0.53 -17.65 -6.46
N GLY A 257 -1.30 -16.60 -6.14
CA GLY A 257 -1.15 -15.28 -6.72
C GLY A 257 -1.33 -14.16 -5.70
N MET A 258 -1.21 -12.92 -6.20
CA MET A 258 -1.26 -11.68 -5.44
C MET A 258 -2.67 -11.35 -4.91
N GLY A 259 -3.73 -11.98 -5.46
CA GLY A 259 -5.11 -11.50 -5.31
C GLY A 259 -5.67 -11.47 -3.89
N GLU A 260 -5.34 -12.45 -3.04
CA GLU A 260 -5.79 -12.47 -1.64
C GLU A 260 -4.90 -11.67 -0.70
N VAL A 261 -3.61 -11.55 -1.03
CA VAL A 261 -2.63 -10.84 -0.19
C VAL A 261 -2.75 -9.33 -0.37
N PHE A 262 -3.02 -8.87 -1.60
CA PHE A 262 -3.31 -7.47 -1.84
C PHE A 262 -4.66 -7.08 -1.31
N LYS A 263 -4.66 -5.96 -0.59
CA LYS A 263 -5.87 -5.35 -0.06
C LYS A 263 -5.99 -3.93 -0.58
N VAL A 264 -7.24 -3.50 -0.68
CA VAL A 264 -7.62 -2.14 -1.01
C VAL A 264 -8.29 -1.55 0.21
N LEU A 265 -7.61 -0.62 0.87
CA LEU A 265 -8.16 0.20 1.94
C LEU A 265 -8.65 1.53 1.37
N ILE A 266 -9.89 1.86 1.68
CA ILE A 266 -10.49 3.15 1.35
C ILE A 266 -10.95 3.84 2.63
N GLN A 267 -10.46 5.06 2.82
CA GLN A 267 -10.93 5.98 3.84
C GLN A 267 -11.35 7.30 3.18
N HIS A 268 -12.22 8.07 3.84
CA HIS A 268 -12.72 9.33 3.29
C HIS A 268 -12.79 10.44 4.34
N LYS A 269 -12.98 11.68 3.88
CA LYS A 269 -13.21 12.85 4.73
C LYS A 269 -14.16 13.82 4.04
N GLY A 270 -15.04 14.46 4.81
CA GLY A 270 -15.91 15.54 4.32
C GLY A 270 -16.92 15.12 3.25
N ILE A 271 -17.29 13.83 3.20
CA ILE A 271 -18.29 13.25 2.31
C ILE A 271 -19.22 12.39 3.18
N ASP A 272 -20.52 12.60 3.09
CA ASP A 272 -21.49 11.82 3.86
C ASP A 272 -21.78 10.49 3.13
N GLN A 273 -21.54 9.37 3.83
CA GLN A 273 -21.89 8.00 3.40
C GLN A 273 -21.59 7.69 1.92
N PRO A 274 -20.33 7.82 1.46
CA PRO A 274 -19.97 7.58 0.06
C PRO A 274 -20.28 6.14 -0.36
N GLN A 275 -20.95 5.99 -1.49
CA GLN A 275 -21.16 4.71 -2.16
C GLN A 275 -20.15 4.59 -3.29
N LEU A 276 -19.35 3.52 -3.28
CA LEU A 276 -18.27 3.30 -4.25
C LEU A 276 -18.50 1.99 -5.00
N ASP A 277 -18.44 2.03 -6.33
CA ASP A 277 -18.67 0.85 -7.17
C ASP A 277 -17.69 -0.29 -6.87
N GLY A 278 -16.44 0.03 -6.53
CA GLY A 278 -15.42 -0.96 -6.17
C GLY A 278 -15.65 -1.66 -4.82
N LEU A 279 -16.58 -1.16 -4.00
CA LEU A 279 -16.95 -1.77 -2.71
C LEU A 279 -18.28 -2.53 -2.77
N ARG A 280 -18.87 -2.69 -3.96
CA ARG A 280 -20.12 -3.45 -4.14
C ARG A 280 -19.89 -4.93 -3.87
N GLU A 281 -20.91 -5.56 -3.28
CA GLU A 281 -20.96 -7.02 -3.13
C GLU A 281 -20.92 -7.70 -4.50
N LEU A 282 -20.07 -8.71 -4.70
CA LEU A 282 -19.93 -9.38 -6.00
C LEU A 282 -21.25 -9.98 -6.51
N ARG A 283 -22.13 -10.38 -5.58
CA ARG A 283 -23.46 -10.93 -5.89
C ARG A 283 -24.44 -9.88 -6.43
N SER A 284 -24.17 -8.61 -6.17
CA SER A 284 -25.00 -7.48 -6.62
C SER A 284 -24.63 -6.95 -8.00
N ILE A 285 -23.52 -7.42 -8.56
CA ILE A 285 -23.05 -7.01 -9.89
C ILE A 285 -23.94 -7.70 -10.94
N PRO A 286 -24.63 -6.96 -11.82
CA PRO A 286 -25.37 -7.56 -12.91
C PRO A 286 -24.36 -8.21 -13.87
N TRP A 287 -24.33 -9.54 -13.86
CA TRP A 287 -23.64 -10.33 -14.86
C TRP A 287 -24.45 -10.20 -16.15
N VAL A 288 -23.90 -9.49 -17.13
CA VAL A 288 -24.47 -9.37 -18.49
C VAL A 288 -24.04 -10.59 -19.30
#